data_AF-A0A8T4XMN4-F1
#
_entry.id   AF-A0A8T4XMN4-F1
#
_cell.length_a   1.000
_cell.length_b   1.000
_cell.length_c   1.000
_cell.angle_alpha   90.00
_cell.angle_beta   90.00
_cell.angle_gamma   90.00
#
_symmetry.space_group_name_H-M   'P 1'
#
loop_
_entity.id
_entity.type
_entity.pdbx_description
1 polymer ?
#
loop_
_entity_poly.entity_id
_entity_poly.type
_entity_poly.pdbx_seq_one_letter_code
_entity_poly.pdbx_strand_id
1 'polypeptide(L)' 'MHAKAYENIVKKYEFWKKALNISWKEYLREVAKNPFTGEWAKEVAEHLIKTSGEQSGT' A
#
# COMPACT_ATOMS: atom_id res chain seq x y z
N MET A 1 -12.51 3.26 -10.00
CA MET A 1 -11.54 2.17 -10.12
C MET A 1 -10.40 2.33 -9.09
N HIS A 2 -9.38 3.17 -9.31
CA HIS A 2 -8.27 3.40 -8.35
C HIS A 2 -8.71 3.91 -6.96
N ALA A 3 -9.70 4.81 -6.88
CA ALA A 3 -10.22 5.28 -5.59
C ALA A 3 -10.72 4.13 -4.70
N LYS A 4 -11.33 3.11 -5.29
CA LYS A 4 -11.80 1.94 -4.55
C LYS A 4 -10.65 1.03 -4.11
N ALA A 5 -9.63 0.89 -4.95
CA ALA A 5 -8.40 0.18 -4.60
C ALA A 5 -7.69 0.86 -3.42
N TYR A 6 -7.59 2.20 -3.44
CA TYR A 6 -7.06 2.99 -2.34
C TYR A 6 -7.81 2.77 -1.03
N GLU A 7 -9.15 2.89 -1.03
CA GLU A 7 -9.97 2.61 0.15
C GLU A 7 -9.70 1.21 0.72
N ASN A 8 -9.60 0.21 -0.16
CA ASN A 8 -9.37 -1.18 0.24
C ASN A 8 -7.98 -1.37 0.86
N ILE A 9 -6.94 -0.75 0.28
CA ILE A 9 -5.56 -0.78 0.82
C ILE A 9 -5.53 -0.17 2.23
N VAL A 10 -6.07 1.04 2.40
CA VAL A 10 -6.10 1.72 3.70
C VAL A 10 -6.86 0.89 4.74
N LYS A 11 -8.04 0.35 4.39
CA LYS A 11 -8.85 -0.47 5.31
C LYS A 11 -8.18 -1.78 5.70
N LYS A 12 -7.36 -2.37 4.83
CA LYS A 12 -6.71 -3.67 5.09
C LYS A 12 -5.40 -3.56 5.88
N TYR A 13 -4.77 -2.39 5.89
CA TYR A 13 -3.51 -2.20 6.60
C TYR A 13 -3.58 -2.53 8.09
N GLU A 14 -4.62 -2.09 8.81
CA GLU A 14 -4.72 -2.36 10.24
C GLU A 14 -4.76 -3.87 10.56
N PHE A 15 -5.33 -4.69 9.69
CA PHE A 15 -5.30 -6.14 9.84
C PHE A 15 -3.89 -6.70 9.65
N TRP A 16 -3.16 -6.22 8.63
CA TRP A 16 -1.79 -6.65 8.36
C TRP A 16 -0.82 -6.18 9.44
N LYS A 17 -0.98 -4.95 9.92
CA LYS A 17 -0.20 -4.39 11.02
C LYS A 17 -0.39 -5.19 12.30
N LYS A 18 -1.62 -5.55 12.67
CA LYS A 18 -1.88 -6.37 13.86
C LYS A 18 -1.34 -7.80 13.74
N ALA A 19 -1.42 -8.39 12.55
CA ALA A 19 -0.98 -9.76 12.32
C ALA A 19 0.54 -9.92 12.16
N LEU A 20 1.21 -8.94 11.53
CA LEU A 20 2.60 -9.04 11.09
C LEU A 20 3.53 -7.99 11.73
N ASN A 21 2.98 -7.03 12.47
CA ASN A 21 3.72 -5.89 13.05
C ASN A 21 4.57 -5.11 12.03
N ILE A 22 4.06 -4.96 10.80
CA ILE A 22 4.75 -4.28 9.70
C ILE A 22 4.40 -2.79 9.63
N SER A 23 5.32 -1.99 9.09
CA SER A 23 5.10 -0.59 8.78
C SER A 23 4.21 -0.39 7.54
N TRP A 24 3.72 0.85 7.36
CA TRP A 24 2.93 1.25 6.19
C TRP A 24 3.69 1.01 4.88
N LYS A 25 4.98 1.36 4.83
CA LYS A 25 5.81 1.19 3.64
C LYS A 25 6.08 -0.28 3.31
N GLU A 26 6.28 -1.12 4.32
CA GLU A 26 6.43 -2.57 4.14
C GLU A 26 5.11 -3.18 3.63
N TYR A 27 3.98 -2.81 4.24
CA TYR A 27 2.66 -3.24 3.77
C TYR A 27 2.44 -2.93 2.29
N LEU A 28 2.69 -1.69 1.85
CA LEU A 28 2.52 -1.31 0.46
C LEU A 28 3.45 -2.08 -0.49
N ARG A 29 4.68 -2.40 -0.06
CA ARG A 29 5.62 -3.22 -0.84
C ARG A 29 5.09 -4.65 -1.02
N GLU A 30 4.51 -5.23 0.03
CA GLU A 30 3.89 -6.56 -0.06
C GLU A 30 2.68 -6.54 -1.00
N VAL A 31 1.83 -5.51 -0.94
CA VAL A 31 0.70 -5.33 -1.86
C VAL A 31 1.18 -5.25 -3.32
N ALA A 32 2.21 -4.44 -3.60
CA ALA A 32 2.74 -4.23 -4.95
C ALA A 32 3.41 -5.50 -5.54
N LYS A 33 4.15 -6.26 -4.71
CA LYS A 33 4.89 -7.45 -5.15
C LYS A 33 4.01 -8.70 -5.26
N ASN A 34 2.85 -8.72 -4.60
CA ASN A 34 2.02 -9.92 -4.55
C ASN A 34 1.38 -10.19 -5.94
N PRO A 35 1.64 -11.37 -6.57
CA PRO A 35 1.12 -11.68 -7.89
C PRO A 35 -0.41 -11.77 -7.94
N PHE A 36 -1.05 -12.05 -6.80
CA PHE A 36 -2.51 -12.14 -6.65
C PHE A 36 -3.20 -10.79 -6.40
N THR A 37 -2.44 -9.71 -6.24
CA THR A 37 -3.01 -8.37 -6.13
C THR A 37 -3.46 -7.88 -7.52
N GLY A 38 -4.69 -7.38 -7.60
CA GLY A 38 -5.21 -6.76 -8.83
C GLY A 38 -4.41 -5.54 -9.25
N GLU A 39 -4.29 -5.32 -10.56
CA GLU A 39 -3.43 -4.30 -11.18
C GLU A 39 -3.59 -2.90 -10.56
N TRP A 40 -4.82 -2.43 -10.35
CA TRP A 40 -5.04 -1.10 -9.78
C TRP A 40 -4.58 -0.97 -8.33
N ALA A 41 -4.63 -2.04 -7.55
CA ALA A 41 -4.12 -2.02 -6.18
C ALA A 41 -2.59 -2.01 -6.17
N LYS A 42 -1.93 -2.65 -7.15
CA LYS A 42 -0.48 -2.53 -7.35
C LYS A 42 -0.09 -1.11 -7.70
N GLU A 43 -0.74 -0.52 -8.70
CA GLU A 43 -0.46 0.86 -9.13
C GLU A 43 -0.67 1.89 -8.00
N VAL A 44 -1.75 1.74 -7.23
CA VAL A 44 -2.00 2.62 -6.07
C VAL A 44 -0.94 2.42 -5.00
N ALA A 45 -0.55 1.18 -4.68
CA ALA A 45 0.50 0.92 -3.70
C ALA A 45 1.85 1.52 -4.13
N GLU A 46 2.22 1.37 -5.41
CA GLU A 46 3.43 1.98 -5.97
C GLU A 46 3.39 3.50 -5.93
N HIS A 47 2.24 4.11 -6.27
CA HIS A 47 2.06 5.56 -6.18
C HIS A 47 2.22 6.05 -4.73
N LEU A 48 1.61 5.37 -3.77
CA LEU A 48 1.71 5.72 -2.35
C LEU A 48 3.15 5.55 -1.81
N ILE A 49 3.89 4.55 -2.27
CA ILE A 49 5.31 4.37 -1.90
C ILE A 49 6.15 5.56 -2.38
N LYS A 50 5.90 6.05 -3.60
CA LYS A 50 6.62 7.19 -4.19
C LYS A 50 6.31 8.48 -3.42
N THR A 51 5.03 8.78 -3.20
CA THR A 51 4.60 10.02 -2.53
C THR A 51 4.91 10.03 -1.03
N SER A 52 4.88 8.87 -0.35
CA SER A 52 5.31 8.75 1.05
C SER A 52 6.84 8.86 1.21
N GLY A 53 7.60 8.68 0.14
CA GLY A 53 9.06 8.87 0.11
C GLY A 53 9.49 10.32 -0.10
N GLU A 54 8.61 11.16 -0.65
CA GLU A 54 8.92 12.56 -1.01
C GLU A 54 8.68 13.56 0.15
N GLN A 55 7.97 13.17 1.22
CA GLN A 55 7.77 14.02 2.41
C GLN A 55 8.97 14.04 3.39
N SER A 56 10.16 13.61 2.96
CA SER A 56 11.41 13.66 3.72
C SER A 56 12.37 14.75 3.21
N GLY A 57 11.94 15.61 2.29
CA GLY A 57 12.78 16.61 1.65
C GLY A 57 12.11 17.95 1.45
N THR A 58 11.65 18.59 2.53
CA THR A 58 11.50 20.06 2.67
C THR A 58 11.40 20.43 4.14
#